data_AF-A0AAE8M943-F1
#
_entry.id   AF-A0AAE8M943-F1
#
_cell.length_a   1.000
_cell.length_b   1.000
_cell.length_c   1.000
_cell.angle_alpha   90.00
_cell.angle_beta   90.00
_cell.angle_gamma   90.00
#
_symmetry.space_group_name_H-M   'P 1'
#
loop_
_entity.id
_entity.type
_entity.pdbx_description
1 polymer ?
#
loop_
_entity_poly.entity_id
_entity_poly.type
_entity_poly.pdbx_seq_one_letter_code
_entity_poly.pdbx_strand_id
1 'polypeptide(L)'
;MAQIYTKKETIPDAFCRLYWISFIYECDFISEISVGSPSGIARYEDKIPYPAFTTKKHPTTRYCPGPSESSPTRSQEELVAFQITTNSAIRRFLNTVNSVVYDDRERFRTRQSNYASWLLRIAEDLYSHHSAIYRNLPEFLLTNSSQDVSMTGTDSSSPASLQSPTARIQGIPTGNNSWNVLRLKGRYYAGQYIIHRPFIEFIVLNIDNFEHHPQKEAVLKRSKSCLDGCTGFIKVFDVETANSLTCLFPTGMVTFTMTIILMVATIFPVFCDLLPEDVEEVIMTGKRNLVRFSQSVGEFKWHITILEHLDVARRSRLVGDDDA
;
A
#
# COMPACT_ATOMS: atom_id res chain seq x y z
N MET A 1 23.40 -16.14 47.36
CA MET A 1 21.94 -16.43 47.37
C MET A 1 21.22 -15.09 47.20
N ALA A 2 20.54 -14.75 46.11
CA ALA A 2 19.96 -15.53 45.05
C ALA A 2 20.27 -14.91 43.67
N GLN A 3 20.81 -15.77 42.81
CA GLN A 3 20.76 -15.69 41.37
C GLN A 3 19.32 -16.07 40.95
N ILE A 4 18.88 -15.62 39.77
CA ILE A 4 17.68 -16.06 39.03
C ILE A 4 16.39 -15.25 39.32
N TYR A 5 16.21 -14.17 38.55
CA TYR A 5 14.91 -13.84 37.94
C TYR A 5 15.11 -13.47 36.47
N THR A 6 15.54 -14.46 35.67
CA THR A 6 15.23 -14.47 34.24
C THR A 6 13.78 -14.91 34.07
N LYS A 7 12.84 -13.98 34.19
CA LYS A 7 11.48 -14.17 33.67
C LYS A 7 11.34 -13.26 32.45
N LYS A 8 11.29 -13.86 31.25
CA LYS A 8 10.64 -13.25 30.09
C LYS A 8 9.18 -13.02 30.50
N GLU A 9 8.87 -11.89 31.11
CA GLU A 9 7.47 -11.47 31.24
C GLU A 9 6.96 -11.21 29.83
N THR A 10 6.05 -12.07 29.40
CA THR A 10 5.35 -11.90 28.14
C THR A 10 4.51 -10.64 28.22
N ILE A 11 4.77 -9.68 27.33
CA ILE A 11 3.98 -8.44 27.24
C ILE A 11 2.49 -8.80 27.11
N PRO A 12 1.59 -8.22 27.92
CA PRO A 12 0.17 -8.55 27.85
C PRO A 12 -0.42 -8.30 26.46
N ASP A 13 -1.24 -9.23 25.96
CA ASP A 13 -1.85 -9.13 24.63
C ASP A 13 -2.65 -7.83 24.43
N ALA A 14 -3.37 -7.39 25.48
CA ALA A 14 -4.10 -6.13 25.48
C ALA A 14 -3.18 -4.92 25.27
N PHE A 15 -1.97 -4.95 25.85
CA PHE A 15 -0.98 -3.89 25.63
C PHE A 15 -0.42 -3.93 24.21
N CYS A 16 -0.12 -5.11 23.66
CA CYS A 16 0.31 -5.25 22.27
C CYS A 16 -0.74 -4.68 21.32
N ARG A 17 -2.02 -4.98 21.52
CA ARG A 17 -3.13 -4.42 20.72
C ARG A 17 -3.19 -2.90 20.83
N LEU A 18 -3.17 -2.37 22.05
CA LEU A 18 -3.20 -0.92 22.27
C LEU A 18 -2.01 -0.21 21.62
N TYR A 19 -0.81 -0.81 21.70
CA TYR A 19 0.39 -0.29 21.05
C TYR A 19 0.21 -0.21 19.54
N TRP A 20 -0.18 -1.32 18.88
CA TRP A 20 -0.31 -1.35 17.43
C TRP A 20 -1.46 -0.49 16.90
N ILE A 21 -2.56 -0.35 17.66
CA ILE A 21 -3.63 0.63 17.38
C ILE A 21 -3.06 2.04 17.43
N SER A 22 -2.43 2.41 18.55
CA SER A 22 -1.84 3.74 18.74
C SER A 22 -0.78 4.04 17.68
N PHE A 23 0.01 3.04 17.30
CA PHE A 23 1.04 3.17 16.26
C PHE A 23 0.43 3.49 14.90
N ILE A 24 -0.65 2.82 14.49
CA ILE A 24 -1.38 3.16 13.26
C ILE A 24 -2.01 4.55 13.37
N TYR A 25 -2.68 4.85 14.48
CA TYR A 25 -3.30 6.15 14.68
C TYR A 25 -2.29 7.28 14.55
N GLU A 26 -1.11 7.13 15.14
CA GLU A 26 -0.06 8.13 15.04
C GLU A 26 0.56 8.19 13.64
N CYS A 27 0.96 7.04 13.10
CA CYS A 27 1.72 6.98 11.85
C CYS A 27 0.87 7.20 10.60
N ASP A 28 -0.43 6.92 10.64
CA ASP A 28 -1.33 7.13 9.50
C ASP A 28 -2.18 8.38 9.77
N PHE A 29 -3.08 8.33 10.76
CA PHE A 29 -4.12 9.34 10.91
C PHE A 29 -3.62 10.69 11.45
N ILE A 30 -2.83 10.69 12.52
CA ILE A 30 -2.33 11.93 13.14
C ILE A 30 -1.27 12.57 12.22
N SER A 31 -0.52 11.76 11.48
CA SER A 31 0.46 12.24 10.49
C SER A 31 -0.16 13.18 9.44
N GLU A 32 -1.45 12.99 9.12
CA GLU A 32 -2.18 13.81 8.14
C GLU A 32 -2.57 15.20 8.66
N ILE A 33 -2.80 15.33 9.97
CA ILE A 33 -3.31 16.58 10.58
C ILE A 33 -2.22 17.45 11.21
N SER A 34 -0.98 16.95 11.34
CA SER A 34 0.24 17.70 11.67
C SER A 34 0.05 18.88 12.64
N VAL A 35 -0.23 18.59 13.92
CA VAL A 35 -0.24 19.61 15.00
C VAL A 35 0.75 19.29 16.14
N GLY A 36 1.31 18.08 16.20
CA GLY A 36 2.20 17.66 17.31
C GLY A 36 3.50 17.01 16.84
N SER A 37 4.56 17.18 17.64
CA SER A 37 5.79 16.39 17.53
C SER A 37 5.48 14.89 17.73
N PRO A 38 6.17 13.98 17.02
CA PRO A 38 5.95 12.54 17.16
C PRO A 38 6.16 12.10 18.61
N SER A 39 5.32 11.20 19.11
CA SER A 39 5.36 10.71 20.50
C SER A 39 6.61 9.87 20.79
N GLY A 40 7.27 9.40 19.73
CA GLY A 40 8.35 8.43 19.80
C GLY A 40 7.88 6.98 19.85
N ILE A 41 6.58 6.71 19.64
CA ILE A 41 6.02 5.34 19.62
C ILE A 41 6.76 4.41 18.64
N ALA A 42 7.25 4.96 17.53
CA ALA A 42 8.01 4.23 16.51
C ALA A 42 9.33 3.65 17.04
N ARG A 43 9.93 4.22 18.10
CA ARG A 43 11.17 3.70 18.70
C ARG A 43 11.01 2.34 19.38
N TYR A 44 9.77 1.91 19.59
CA TYR A 44 9.43 0.66 20.26
C TYR A 44 8.91 -0.41 19.30
N GLU A 45 8.89 -0.15 17.98
CA GLU A 45 8.25 -1.04 16.99
C GLU A 45 8.90 -2.43 16.93
N ASP A 46 10.21 -2.50 17.16
CA ASP A 46 10.98 -3.75 17.18
C ASP A 46 10.84 -4.51 18.51
N LYS A 47 10.32 -3.86 19.55
CA LYS A 47 10.28 -4.38 20.92
C LYS A 47 8.92 -4.96 21.29
N ILE A 48 7.85 -4.52 20.62
CA ILE A 48 6.48 -4.96 20.90
C ILE A 48 6.09 -6.06 19.91
N PRO A 49 5.78 -7.29 20.36
CA PRO A 49 5.36 -8.35 19.47
C PRO A 49 3.97 -8.05 18.89
N TYR A 50 3.67 -8.67 17.75
CA TYR A 50 2.28 -8.69 17.26
C TYR A 50 1.36 -9.39 18.27
N PRO A 51 0.08 -8.98 18.37
CA PRO A 51 -0.88 -9.61 19.26
C PRO A 51 -0.94 -11.12 19.05
N ALA A 52 -0.97 -11.89 20.15
CA ALA A 52 -0.90 -13.34 20.11
C ALA A 52 -2.26 -13.94 19.73
N PHE A 53 -2.25 -14.83 18.74
CA PHE A 53 -3.44 -15.55 18.31
C PHE A 53 -3.74 -16.72 19.25
N THR A 54 -4.46 -16.46 20.35
CA THR A 54 -4.93 -17.56 21.20
C THR A 54 -6.27 -18.09 20.70
N THR A 55 -6.21 -19.04 19.76
CA THR A 55 -7.29 -20.02 19.60
C THR A 55 -7.29 -20.91 20.83
N LYS A 56 -7.84 -20.42 21.95
CA LYS A 56 -8.22 -21.33 23.04
C LYS A 56 -9.26 -22.28 22.45
N LYS A 57 -8.81 -23.49 22.08
CA LYS A 57 -9.69 -24.65 21.90
C LYS A 57 -10.41 -24.82 23.24
N HIS A 58 -11.65 -24.34 23.34
CA HIS A 58 -12.45 -24.69 24.49
C HIS A 58 -12.59 -26.22 24.51
N PRO A 59 -12.29 -26.89 25.63
CA PRO A 59 -12.61 -28.29 25.78
C PRO A 59 -14.10 -28.44 25.48
N THR A 60 -14.43 -29.35 24.56
CA THR A 60 -15.80 -29.72 24.22
C THR A 60 -16.41 -30.51 25.39
N THR A 61 -16.52 -29.92 26.58
CA THR A 61 -17.32 -30.48 27.65
C THR A 61 -18.76 -30.06 27.40
N ARG A 62 -19.52 -31.02 26.85
CA ARG A 62 -20.98 -31.01 26.77
C ARG A 62 -21.57 -30.73 28.15
N TYR A 63 -21.86 -29.47 28.44
CA TYR A 63 -22.88 -29.10 29.39
C TYR A 63 -23.70 -28.01 28.71
N CYS A 64 -25.00 -28.23 28.60
CA CYS A 64 -25.95 -27.22 28.17
C CYS A 64 -26.15 -26.22 29.33
N PRO A 65 -25.90 -24.92 29.09
CA PRO A 65 -26.76 -23.93 29.70
C PRO A 65 -27.19 -22.85 28.69
N GLY A 66 -28.50 -22.80 28.41
CA GLY A 66 -29.25 -21.64 27.92
C GLY A 66 -28.80 -20.92 26.64
N PRO A 67 -29.64 -20.05 26.05
CA PRO A 67 -29.24 -19.20 24.96
C PRO A 67 -28.29 -18.12 25.49
N SER A 68 -27.00 -18.43 25.55
CA SER A 68 -25.95 -17.52 26.00
C SER A 68 -25.35 -16.77 24.81
N GLU A 69 -25.56 -15.45 24.81
CA GLU A 69 -25.13 -14.42 23.85
C GLU A 69 -23.59 -14.27 23.73
N SER A 70 -22.85 -15.33 23.40
CA SER A 70 -21.38 -15.34 23.49
C SER A 70 -20.61 -15.52 22.17
N SER A 71 -21.24 -15.39 20.99
CA SER A 71 -20.61 -15.77 19.71
C SER A 71 -20.31 -14.69 18.65
N PRO A 72 -20.82 -13.43 18.65
CA PRO A 72 -20.45 -12.46 17.61
C PRO A 72 -19.30 -11.50 17.98
N THR A 73 -19.12 -11.18 19.26
CA THR A 73 -18.10 -10.21 19.75
C THR A 73 -16.68 -10.73 19.58
N ARG A 74 -16.45 -12.02 19.87
CA ARG A 74 -15.12 -12.64 19.77
C ARG A 74 -14.62 -12.73 18.32
N SER A 75 -15.50 -13.01 17.36
CA SER A 75 -15.15 -13.00 15.92
C SER A 75 -14.82 -11.59 15.43
N GLN A 76 -15.49 -10.56 15.96
CA GLN A 76 -15.23 -9.17 15.59
C GLN A 76 -13.91 -8.65 16.17
N GLU A 77 -13.57 -9.00 17.41
CA GLU A 77 -12.27 -8.68 18.02
C GLU A 77 -11.10 -9.33 17.28
N GLU A 78 -11.28 -10.55 16.77
CA GLU A 78 -10.30 -11.24 15.93
C GLU A 78 -10.12 -10.55 14.56
N LEU A 79 -11.22 -10.17 13.90
CA LEU A 79 -11.20 -9.38 12.66
C LEU A 79 -10.42 -8.07 12.83
N VAL A 80 -10.73 -7.32 13.89
CA VAL A 80 -10.07 -6.06 14.22
C VAL A 80 -8.59 -6.28 14.49
N ALA A 81 -8.20 -7.36 15.17
CA ALA A 81 -6.81 -7.71 15.41
C ALA A 81 -6.03 -7.97 14.11
N PHE A 82 -6.62 -8.72 13.17
CA PHE A 82 -6.02 -8.98 11.86
C PHE A 82 -5.84 -7.69 11.07
N GLN A 83 -6.84 -6.82 11.10
CA GLN A 83 -6.79 -5.55 10.40
C GLN A 83 -5.71 -4.63 10.97
N ILE A 84 -5.64 -4.47 12.30
CA ILE A 84 -4.61 -3.68 12.97
C ILE A 84 -3.23 -4.26 12.65
N THR A 85 -3.00 -5.53 12.93
CA THR A 85 -1.69 -6.18 12.74
C THR A 85 -1.20 -6.05 11.30
N THR A 86 -2.09 -6.27 10.33
CA THR A 86 -1.79 -6.11 8.90
C THR A 86 -1.43 -4.67 8.55
N ASN A 87 -2.26 -3.70 8.94
CA ASN A 87 -2.02 -2.30 8.61
C ASN A 87 -0.74 -1.78 9.26
N SER A 88 -0.45 -2.19 10.50
CA SER A 88 0.80 -1.88 11.20
C SER A 88 2.02 -2.48 10.49
N ALA A 89 1.95 -3.75 10.08
CA ALA A 89 3.03 -4.42 9.36
C ALA A 89 3.34 -3.71 8.04
N ILE A 90 2.31 -3.37 7.27
CA ILE A 90 2.46 -2.62 6.02
C ILE A 90 3.05 -1.22 6.29
N ARG A 91 2.58 -0.52 7.33
CA ARG A 91 3.07 0.83 7.64
C ARG A 91 4.55 0.82 8.04
N ARG A 92 4.94 -0.12 8.91
CA ARG A 92 6.34 -0.33 9.29
C ARG A 92 7.20 -0.63 8.07
N PHE A 93 6.75 -1.54 7.22
CA PHE A 93 7.43 -1.85 5.97
C PHE A 93 7.64 -0.59 5.10
N LEU A 94 6.60 0.22 4.88
CA LEU A 94 6.72 1.45 4.09
C LEU A 94 7.70 2.45 4.71
N ASN A 95 7.74 2.55 6.04
CA ASN A 95 8.73 3.39 6.73
C ASN A 95 10.16 2.86 6.52
N THR A 96 10.36 1.54 6.57
CA THR A 96 11.66 0.92 6.26
C THR A 96 12.09 1.17 4.82
N VAL A 97 11.18 1.07 3.85
CA VAL A 97 11.51 1.40 2.45
C VAL A 97 11.95 2.86 2.35
N ASN A 98 11.22 3.80 2.96
CA ASN A 98 11.59 5.20 2.95
C ASN A 98 12.97 5.47 3.56
N SER A 99 13.28 4.87 4.71
CA SER A 99 14.58 5.09 5.37
C SER A 99 15.75 4.44 4.63
N VAL A 100 15.54 3.32 3.95
CA VAL A 100 16.62 2.60 3.24
C VAL A 100 16.85 3.18 1.84
N VAL A 101 15.77 3.52 1.12
CA VAL A 101 15.83 3.88 -0.30
C VAL A 101 15.96 5.39 -0.50
N TYR A 102 15.36 6.20 0.37
CA TYR A 102 15.23 7.64 0.19
C TYR A 102 16.00 8.48 1.21
N ASP A 103 17.00 7.91 1.91
CA ASP A 103 17.93 8.67 2.76
C ASP A 103 18.74 9.66 1.90
N ASP A 104 18.74 10.94 2.29
CA ASP A 104 19.44 12.02 1.58
C ASP A 104 20.96 11.77 1.48
N ARG A 105 21.53 10.99 2.40
CA ARG A 105 22.94 10.59 2.34
C ARG A 105 23.24 9.66 1.15
N GLU A 106 22.22 8.96 0.66
CA GLU A 106 22.30 7.99 -0.44
C GLU A 106 22.01 8.62 -1.81
N ARG A 107 21.39 9.80 -1.88
CA ARG A 107 21.13 10.52 -3.17
C ARG A 107 22.42 10.80 -3.95
N PHE A 108 23.54 11.02 -3.27
CA PHE A 108 24.86 11.18 -3.90
C PHE A 108 25.35 9.91 -4.61
N ARG A 109 24.82 8.73 -4.28
CA ARG A 109 25.20 7.46 -4.92
C ARG A 109 24.54 7.24 -6.28
N THR A 110 23.46 7.96 -6.61
CA THR A 110 22.76 7.86 -7.93
C THR A 110 23.65 8.11 -9.15
N ARG A 111 24.85 8.70 -8.94
CA ARG A 111 25.87 8.99 -9.97
C ARG A 111 27.06 8.02 -9.98
N GLN A 112 27.05 6.96 -9.16
CA GLN A 112 28.13 5.97 -9.09
C GLN A 112 27.82 4.75 -9.95
N SER A 113 28.85 4.17 -10.56
CA SER A 113 28.74 2.98 -11.43
C SER A 113 28.10 1.76 -10.77
N ASN A 114 28.17 1.63 -9.44
CA ASN A 114 27.62 0.49 -8.70
C ASN A 114 26.21 0.71 -8.14
N TYR A 115 25.60 1.88 -8.40
CA TYR A 115 24.29 2.22 -7.82
C TYR A 115 23.16 1.33 -8.32
N ALA A 116 23.12 1.05 -9.63
CA ALA A 116 22.13 0.14 -10.19
C ALA A 116 22.19 -1.25 -9.54
N SER A 117 23.38 -1.77 -9.28
CA SER A 117 23.58 -3.06 -8.61
C SER A 117 23.08 -3.05 -7.17
N TRP A 118 23.37 -1.98 -6.43
CA TRP A 118 22.86 -1.80 -5.08
C TRP A 118 21.33 -1.69 -5.05
N LEU A 119 20.75 -0.87 -5.94
CA LEU A 119 19.30 -0.71 -6.08
C LEU A 119 18.62 -2.04 -6.39
N LEU A 120 19.14 -2.80 -7.36
CA LEU A 120 18.60 -4.09 -7.75
C LEU A 120 18.53 -5.06 -6.57
N ARG A 121 19.58 -5.12 -5.76
CA ARG A 121 19.63 -5.98 -4.57
C ARG A 121 18.63 -5.54 -3.51
N ILE A 122 18.67 -4.27 -3.11
CA ILE A 122 17.80 -3.74 -2.05
C ILE A 122 16.32 -3.82 -2.46
N ALA A 123 16.00 -3.50 -3.71
CA ALA A 123 14.64 -3.61 -4.22
C ALA A 123 14.13 -5.05 -4.22
N GLU A 124 14.98 -6.05 -4.50
CA GLU A 124 14.59 -7.46 -4.43
C GLU A 124 14.29 -7.90 -2.99
N ASP A 125 15.13 -7.51 -2.02
CA ASP A 125 14.92 -7.80 -0.61
C ASP A 125 13.61 -7.17 -0.11
N LEU A 126 13.40 -5.90 -0.41
CA LEU A 126 12.20 -5.15 -0.02
C LEU A 126 10.95 -5.70 -0.71
N TYR A 127 11.01 -6.01 -2.01
CA TYR A 127 9.87 -6.54 -2.74
C TYR A 127 9.52 -7.97 -2.33
N SER A 128 10.52 -8.78 -1.98
CA SER A 128 10.28 -10.12 -1.41
C SER A 128 9.53 -10.02 -0.09
N HIS A 129 9.94 -9.11 0.80
CA HIS A 129 9.24 -8.85 2.05
C HIS A 129 7.82 -8.32 1.82
N HIS A 130 7.67 -7.32 0.96
CA HIS A 130 6.37 -6.78 0.57
C HIS A 130 5.44 -7.89 0.07
N SER A 131 5.89 -8.67 -0.90
CA SER A 131 5.11 -9.77 -1.49
C SER A 131 4.75 -10.84 -0.46
N ALA A 132 5.64 -11.13 0.49
CA ALA A 132 5.36 -12.07 1.57
C ALA A 132 4.26 -11.54 2.50
N ILE A 133 4.25 -10.25 2.87
CA ILE A 133 3.16 -9.66 3.65
C ILE A 133 1.83 -9.90 2.94
N TYR A 134 1.74 -9.55 1.65
CA TYR A 134 0.48 -9.63 0.90
C TYR A 134 0.00 -11.05 0.61
N ARG A 135 0.91 -11.98 0.29
CA ARG A 135 0.57 -13.39 0.07
C ARG A 135 0.04 -14.10 1.31
N ASN A 136 0.41 -13.61 2.49
CA ASN A 136 -0.04 -14.18 3.77
C ASN A 136 -1.24 -13.43 4.37
N LEU A 137 -1.83 -12.47 3.64
CA LEU A 137 -3.04 -11.81 4.10
C LEU A 137 -4.22 -12.80 4.11
N PRO A 138 -4.98 -12.86 5.20
CA PRO A 138 -6.24 -13.58 5.21
C PRO A 138 -7.19 -13.06 4.12
N GLU A 139 -7.77 -13.98 3.36
CA GLU A 139 -8.64 -13.67 2.23
C GLU A 139 -9.82 -12.77 2.62
N PHE A 140 -10.38 -12.97 3.82
CA PHE A 140 -11.50 -12.16 4.31
C PHE A 140 -11.18 -10.65 4.41
N LEU A 141 -9.91 -10.27 4.54
CA LEU A 141 -9.49 -8.86 4.56
C LEU A 141 -9.56 -8.20 3.18
N LEU A 142 -9.58 -9.01 2.11
CA LEU A 142 -9.54 -8.58 0.71
C LEU A 142 -10.88 -8.79 -0.01
N THR A 143 -11.84 -9.47 0.62
CA THR A 143 -13.20 -9.68 0.11
C THR A 143 -14.17 -8.73 0.80
N ASN A 144 -15.05 -8.06 0.05
CA ASN A 144 -16.10 -7.24 0.65
C ASN A 144 -17.16 -8.12 1.32
N SER A 145 -17.81 -7.61 2.36
CA SER A 145 -18.96 -8.32 2.90
C SER A 145 -20.16 -8.24 1.99
N SER A 146 -20.82 -9.37 1.76
CA SER A 146 -22.12 -9.42 1.06
C SER A 146 -23.23 -8.63 1.79
N GLN A 147 -22.97 -8.26 3.05
CA GLN A 147 -23.65 -7.18 3.77
C GLN A 147 -22.73 -5.94 3.85
N ASP A 148 -22.38 -5.33 2.72
CA ASP A 148 -22.11 -3.90 2.77
C ASP A 148 -23.43 -3.26 3.18
N VAL A 149 -23.46 -2.56 4.32
CA VAL A 149 -24.55 -1.63 4.62
C VAL A 149 -24.52 -0.62 3.49
N SER A 150 -25.41 -0.82 2.52
CA SER A 150 -25.58 0.04 1.36
C SER A 150 -25.81 1.47 1.82
N MET A 151 -24.95 2.38 1.38
CA MET A 151 -25.34 3.78 1.18
C MET A 151 -25.39 4.19 -0.30
N THR A 152 -25.18 3.27 -1.27
CA THR A 152 -25.74 3.27 -2.63
C THR A 152 -25.05 2.22 -3.54
N GLY A 153 -25.85 1.43 -4.28
CA GLY A 153 -25.54 0.94 -5.64
C GLY A 153 -24.84 -0.44 -5.80
N THR A 154 -25.48 -1.36 -6.51
CA THR A 154 -25.14 -2.77 -6.74
C THR A 154 -24.08 -2.99 -7.84
N ASP A 155 -23.30 -4.08 -7.75
CA ASP A 155 -23.36 -5.19 -8.73
C ASP A 155 -22.35 -6.33 -8.45
N SER A 156 -22.80 -7.54 -8.71
CA SER A 156 -22.17 -8.82 -8.40
C SER A 156 -21.70 -9.53 -9.65
N SER A 157 -20.40 -9.72 -9.84
CA SER A 157 -19.80 -10.90 -10.49
C SER A 157 -18.27 -10.81 -10.58
N SER A 158 -17.55 -11.64 -9.81
CA SER A 158 -16.25 -12.12 -10.30
C SER A 158 -15.67 -13.32 -9.52
N PRO A 159 -14.84 -14.15 -10.17
CA PRO A 159 -14.55 -15.52 -9.81
C PRO A 159 -13.29 -15.62 -8.93
N ALA A 160 -13.48 -15.96 -7.66
CA ALA A 160 -12.38 -16.40 -6.79
C ALA A 160 -12.75 -17.75 -6.17
N SER A 161 -12.85 -18.78 -7.01
CA SER A 161 -12.99 -20.17 -6.57
C SER A 161 -11.72 -20.95 -6.90
N LEU A 162 -10.65 -20.72 -6.15
CA LEU A 162 -9.56 -21.69 -6.01
C LEU A 162 -9.11 -21.69 -4.55
N GLN A 163 -9.22 -22.86 -3.93
CA GLN A 163 -9.29 -23.10 -2.49
C GLN A 163 -8.12 -22.51 -1.69
N SER A 164 -8.46 -21.64 -0.75
CA SER A 164 -7.56 -20.99 0.21
C SER A 164 -7.52 -21.73 1.55
N PRO A 165 -6.44 -21.63 2.34
CA PRO A 165 -6.29 -22.24 3.68
C PRO A 165 -7.37 -21.86 4.70
N THR A 166 -8.24 -20.89 4.38
CA THR A 166 -9.34 -20.36 5.19
C THR A 166 -10.47 -21.36 5.50
N ALA A 167 -10.50 -22.53 4.84
CA ALA A 167 -11.50 -23.58 5.08
C ALA A 167 -11.54 -24.12 6.53
N ARG A 168 -10.62 -23.71 7.41
CA ARG A 168 -10.52 -24.18 8.81
C ARG A 168 -11.12 -23.23 9.86
N ILE A 169 -11.59 -22.03 9.50
CA ILE A 169 -12.13 -21.06 10.47
C ILE A 169 -13.61 -20.79 10.16
N GLN A 170 -14.48 -21.66 10.68
CA GLN A 170 -15.93 -21.48 10.59
C GLN A 170 -16.39 -20.30 11.47
N GLY A 171 -17.20 -19.40 10.93
CA GLY A 171 -17.97 -18.41 11.72
C GLY A 171 -17.52 -16.95 11.67
N ILE A 172 -16.55 -16.57 10.84
CA ILE A 172 -16.21 -15.16 10.62
C ILE A 172 -17.25 -14.52 9.67
N PRO A 173 -17.77 -13.31 9.94
CA PRO A 173 -18.58 -12.55 9.00
C PRO A 173 -17.93 -12.56 7.62
N THR A 174 -18.69 -12.92 6.59
CA THR A 174 -18.21 -13.02 5.21
C THR A 174 -17.86 -11.63 4.70
N GLY A 175 -16.64 -11.15 4.92
CA GLY A 175 -16.01 -9.99 4.28
C GLY A 175 -15.70 -8.77 5.15
N ASN A 176 -14.86 -7.88 4.62
CA ASN A 176 -14.40 -6.64 5.22
C ASN A 176 -15.14 -5.43 4.61
N ASN A 177 -15.10 -4.28 5.28
CA ASN A 177 -15.62 -3.04 4.71
C ASN A 177 -14.85 -2.67 3.42
N SER A 178 -15.57 -2.26 2.40
CA SER A 178 -15.02 -1.91 1.08
C SER A 178 -13.88 -0.89 1.14
N TRP A 179 -13.93 0.12 2.02
CA TRP A 179 -12.83 1.08 2.18
C TRP A 179 -11.55 0.46 2.71
N ASN A 180 -11.66 -0.52 3.59
CA ASN A 180 -10.51 -1.24 4.12
C ASN A 180 -9.89 -2.13 3.05
N VAL A 181 -10.72 -2.78 2.23
CA VAL A 181 -10.27 -3.57 1.08
C VAL A 181 -9.53 -2.69 0.08
N LEU A 182 -10.13 -1.56 -0.31
CA LEU A 182 -9.52 -0.58 -1.22
C LEU A 182 -8.20 -0.04 -0.66
N ARG A 183 -8.15 0.27 0.64
CA ARG A 183 -6.92 0.72 1.29
C ARG A 183 -5.82 -0.35 1.25
N LEU A 184 -6.14 -1.61 1.56
CA LEU A 184 -5.15 -2.69 1.54
C LEU A 184 -4.62 -2.91 0.12
N LYS A 185 -5.51 -2.95 -0.89
CA LYS A 185 -5.10 -3.03 -2.30
C LYS A 185 -4.28 -1.81 -2.73
N GLY A 186 -4.69 -0.61 -2.33
CA GLY A 186 -3.95 0.62 -2.58
C GLY A 186 -2.55 0.61 -1.97
N ARG A 187 -2.42 0.14 -0.72
CA ARG A 187 -1.11 0.01 -0.06
C ARG A 187 -0.20 -1.00 -0.75
N TYR A 188 -0.74 -2.04 -1.39
CA TYR A 188 0.06 -2.98 -2.17
C TYR A 188 0.72 -2.27 -3.34
N TYR A 189 -0.09 -1.59 -4.14
CA TYR A 189 0.41 -0.87 -5.30
C TYR A 189 1.30 0.30 -4.94
N ALA A 190 0.99 1.02 -3.85
CA ALA A 190 1.85 2.07 -3.31
C ALA A 190 3.22 1.52 -2.86
N GLY A 191 3.26 0.36 -2.18
CA GLY A 191 4.50 -0.30 -1.81
C GLY A 191 5.31 -0.71 -3.03
N GLN A 192 4.66 -1.33 -4.03
CA GLN A 192 5.31 -1.69 -5.30
C GLN A 192 5.89 -0.46 -6.01
N TYR A 193 5.15 0.64 -6.07
CA TYR A 193 5.61 1.92 -6.60
C TYR A 193 6.81 2.47 -5.83
N ILE A 194 6.73 2.61 -4.50
CA ILE A 194 7.78 3.25 -3.69
C ILE A 194 9.09 2.47 -3.78
N ILE A 195 9.04 1.13 -3.81
CA ILE A 195 10.24 0.29 -3.94
C ILE A 195 10.93 0.49 -5.31
N HIS A 196 10.14 0.64 -6.37
CA HIS A 196 10.64 0.58 -7.75
C HIS A 196 10.80 1.95 -8.43
N ARG A 197 10.23 3.02 -7.88
CA ARG A 197 10.39 4.39 -8.40
C ARG A 197 11.85 4.82 -8.63
N PRO A 198 12.85 4.46 -7.78
CA PRO A 198 14.23 4.85 -8.02
C PRO A 198 14.80 4.36 -9.36
N PHE A 199 14.24 3.28 -9.95
CA PHE A 199 14.67 2.81 -11.27
C PHE A 199 14.20 3.73 -12.40
N ILE A 200 13.00 4.32 -12.28
CA ILE A 200 12.53 5.36 -13.20
C ILE A 200 13.46 6.57 -13.13
N GLU A 201 13.77 7.03 -11.92
CA GLU A 201 14.67 8.17 -11.69
C GLU A 201 16.09 7.87 -12.21
N PHE A 202 16.62 6.67 -11.95
CA PHE A 202 17.92 6.25 -12.44
C PHE A 202 18.01 6.30 -13.97
N ILE A 203 16.99 5.81 -14.69
CA ILE A 203 16.96 5.87 -16.16
C ILE A 203 16.93 7.32 -16.63
N VAL A 204 16.02 8.14 -16.08
CA VAL A 204 15.86 9.54 -16.51
C VAL A 204 17.14 10.35 -16.26
N LEU A 205 17.83 10.12 -15.15
CA LEU A 205 19.10 10.79 -14.83
C LEU A 205 20.30 10.31 -15.66
N ASN A 206 20.21 9.16 -16.32
CA ASN A 206 21.30 8.55 -17.08
C ASN A 206 20.89 8.24 -18.54
N ILE A 207 19.90 8.95 -19.08
CA ILE A 207 19.21 8.55 -20.31
C ILE A 207 20.15 8.39 -21.51
N ASP A 208 21.12 9.29 -21.67
CA ASP A 208 22.08 9.27 -22.79
C ASP A 208 22.98 8.03 -22.80
N ASN A 209 23.22 7.44 -21.63
CA ASN A 209 24.13 6.30 -21.46
C ASN A 209 23.40 4.99 -21.09
N PHE A 210 22.08 5.05 -20.89
CA PHE A 210 21.31 3.91 -20.37
C PHE A 210 21.26 2.74 -21.35
N GLU A 211 21.27 3.02 -22.66
CA GLU A 211 21.20 2.00 -23.71
C GLU A 211 22.35 0.99 -23.63
N HIS A 212 23.54 1.44 -23.23
CA HIS A 212 24.74 0.61 -23.11
C HIS A 212 24.97 0.11 -21.67
N HIS A 213 24.03 0.36 -20.74
CA HIS A 213 24.23 0.02 -19.34
C HIS A 213 24.21 -1.51 -19.15
N PRO A 214 25.19 -2.11 -18.44
CA PRO A 214 25.33 -3.57 -18.31
C PRO A 214 24.13 -4.26 -17.62
N GLN A 215 23.32 -3.48 -16.88
CA GLN A 215 22.13 -3.99 -16.19
C GLN A 215 20.82 -3.43 -16.77
N LYS A 216 20.83 -2.95 -18.03
CA LYS A 216 19.67 -2.34 -18.71
C LYS A 216 18.39 -3.14 -18.50
N GLU A 217 18.38 -4.41 -18.89
CA GLU A 217 17.21 -5.30 -18.80
C GLU A 217 16.68 -5.46 -17.37
N ALA A 218 17.59 -5.62 -16.41
CA ALA A 218 17.20 -5.77 -15.01
C ALA A 218 16.56 -4.47 -14.47
N VAL A 219 17.10 -3.32 -14.85
CA VAL A 219 16.56 -2.01 -14.49
C VAL A 219 15.20 -1.76 -15.16
N LEU A 220 15.07 -2.04 -16.46
CA LEU A 220 13.81 -1.93 -17.20
C LEU A 220 12.71 -2.79 -16.58
N LYS A 221 13.02 -4.05 -16.21
CA LYS A 221 12.08 -4.92 -15.53
C LYS A 221 11.56 -4.32 -14.21
N ARG A 222 12.43 -3.67 -13.45
CA ARG A 222 12.05 -2.99 -12.20
C ARG A 222 11.27 -1.71 -12.45
N SER A 223 11.62 -0.96 -13.49
CA SER A 223 10.84 0.20 -13.95
C SER A 223 9.43 -0.20 -14.35
N LYS A 224 9.27 -1.33 -15.07
CA LYS A 224 7.95 -1.89 -15.37
C LYS A 224 7.15 -2.16 -14.09
N SER A 225 7.74 -2.78 -13.07
CA SER A 225 7.08 -2.98 -11.78
C SER A 225 6.63 -1.67 -11.13
N CYS A 226 7.38 -0.57 -11.29
CA CYS A 226 6.95 0.76 -10.83
C CYS A 226 5.69 1.23 -11.58
N LEU A 227 5.70 1.15 -12.91
CA LEU A 227 4.58 1.58 -13.75
C LEU A 227 3.32 0.73 -13.51
N ASP A 228 3.48 -0.58 -13.34
CA ASP A 228 2.41 -1.49 -12.95
C ASP A 228 1.82 -1.10 -11.58
N GLY A 229 2.69 -0.69 -10.63
CA GLY A 229 2.28 -0.14 -9.34
C GLY A 229 1.46 1.15 -9.48
N CYS A 230 1.91 2.10 -10.30
CA CYS A 230 1.16 3.33 -10.58
C CYS A 230 -0.22 3.02 -11.16
N THR A 231 -0.28 2.16 -12.17
CA THR A 231 -1.51 1.77 -12.85
C THR A 231 -2.49 1.07 -11.93
N GLY A 232 -2.01 0.06 -11.19
CA GLY A 232 -2.83 -0.69 -10.26
C GLY A 232 -3.40 0.18 -9.14
N PHE A 233 -2.61 1.11 -8.60
CA PHE A 233 -3.10 2.05 -7.57
C PHE A 233 -4.23 2.93 -8.10
N ILE A 234 -4.03 3.54 -9.27
CA ILE A 234 -5.03 4.42 -9.88
C ILE A 234 -6.34 3.66 -10.13
N LYS A 235 -6.26 2.46 -10.70
CA LYS A 235 -7.42 1.60 -10.96
C LYS A 235 -8.14 1.16 -9.69
N VAL A 236 -7.41 0.83 -8.62
CA VAL A 236 -8.03 0.45 -7.34
C VAL A 236 -8.91 1.56 -6.79
N PHE A 237 -8.48 2.82 -6.90
CA PHE A 237 -9.26 3.95 -6.42
C PHE A 237 -10.24 4.50 -7.45
N ASP A 238 -10.44 3.84 -8.59
CA ASP A 238 -11.49 4.19 -9.55
C ASP A 238 -12.85 3.65 -9.09
N VAL A 239 -13.37 4.23 -8.02
CA VAL A 239 -14.64 3.88 -7.40
C VAL A 239 -15.58 5.08 -7.34
N GLU A 240 -16.88 4.83 -7.23
CA GLU A 240 -17.89 5.89 -7.31
C GLU A 240 -17.74 6.94 -6.20
N THR A 241 -17.49 6.49 -4.97
CA THR A 241 -17.40 7.36 -3.80
C THR A 241 -15.95 7.50 -3.32
N ALA A 242 -15.57 8.70 -2.87
CA ALA A 242 -14.30 8.91 -2.20
C ALA A 242 -14.45 8.69 -0.70
N ASN A 243 -13.51 7.95 -0.08
CA ASN A 243 -13.40 7.90 1.37
C ASN A 243 -12.92 9.26 1.89
N SER A 244 -13.84 10.15 2.25
CA SER A 244 -13.54 11.47 2.82
C SER A 244 -13.16 11.43 4.29
N LEU A 245 -13.31 10.28 4.95
CA LEU A 245 -13.12 10.16 6.38
C LEU A 245 -11.64 9.98 6.75
N THR A 246 -10.88 9.26 5.93
CA THR A 246 -9.58 8.72 6.36
C THR A 246 -8.61 8.51 5.19
N CYS A 247 -7.38 9.02 5.32
CA CYS A 247 -6.32 8.86 4.33
C CYS A 247 -6.61 9.43 2.94
N LEU A 248 -7.60 10.34 2.81
CA LEU A 248 -7.95 10.92 1.51
C LEU A 248 -6.81 11.77 0.96
N PHE A 249 -6.23 12.63 1.80
CA PHE A 249 -5.13 13.49 1.41
C PHE A 249 -3.90 12.69 0.91
N PRO A 250 -3.35 11.73 1.68
CA PRO A 250 -2.22 10.94 1.18
C PRO A 250 -2.58 10.10 -0.05
N THR A 251 -3.81 9.56 -0.13
CA THR A 251 -4.28 8.84 -1.34
C THR A 251 -4.28 9.74 -2.57
N GLY A 252 -4.76 10.98 -2.44
CA GLY A 252 -4.75 11.95 -3.53
C GLY A 252 -3.34 12.37 -3.92
N MET A 253 -2.43 12.61 -2.96
CA MET A 253 -1.03 12.95 -3.27
C MET A 253 -0.30 11.81 -4.01
N VAL A 254 -0.55 10.56 -3.62
CA VAL A 254 -0.01 9.38 -4.32
C VAL A 254 -0.60 9.28 -5.72
N THR A 255 -1.93 9.45 -5.87
CA THR A 255 -2.61 9.47 -7.18
C THR A 255 -2.02 10.53 -8.11
N PHE A 256 -1.83 11.76 -7.60
CA PHE A 256 -1.20 12.85 -8.34
C PHE A 256 0.20 12.49 -8.81
N THR A 257 1.05 11.99 -7.90
CA THR A 257 2.43 11.63 -8.21
C THR A 257 2.51 10.49 -9.24
N MET A 258 1.71 9.44 -9.07
CA MET A 258 1.67 8.30 -10.00
C MET A 258 1.14 8.70 -11.38
N THR A 259 0.17 9.62 -11.44
CA THR A 259 -0.34 10.17 -12.71
C THR A 259 0.75 10.95 -13.44
N ILE A 260 1.54 11.78 -12.73
CA ILE A 260 2.71 12.46 -13.30
C ILE A 260 3.71 11.45 -13.85
N ILE A 261 4.01 10.39 -13.10
CA ILE A 261 4.99 9.39 -13.53
C ILE A 261 4.54 8.69 -14.82
N LEU A 262 3.27 8.31 -14.93
CA LEU A 262 2.72 7.73 -16.16
C LEU A 262 2.78 8.73 -17.33
N MET A 263 2.37 9.98 -17.10
CA MET A 263 2.48 11.05 -18.11
C MET A 263 3.92 11.25 -18.59
N VAL A 264 4.88 11.32 -17.67
CA VAL A 264 6.30 11.48 -17.99
C VAL A 264 6.83 10.25 -18.72
N ALA A 265 6.45 9.05 -18.30
CA ALA A 265 6.89 7.82 -18.94
C ALA A 265 6.45 7.75 -20.41
N THR A 266 5.27 8.26 -20.77
CA THR A 266 4.84 8.32 -22.17
C THR A 266 5.70 9.23 -23.06
N ILE A 267 6.50 10.12 -22.50
CA ILE A 267 7.35 11.06 -23.26
C ILE A 267 8.71 10.42 -23.61
N PHE A 268 9.16 9.42 -22.86
CA PHE A 268 10.50 8.87 -23.04
C PHE A 268 10.45 7.53 -23.78
N PRO A 269 11.10 7.40 -24.95
CA PRO A 269 11.06 6.18 -25.77
C PRO A 269 11.48 4.90 -25.03
N VAL A 270 12.43 5.03 -24.08
CA VAL A 270 12.92 3.93 -23.25
C VAL A 270 11.83 3.22 -22.43
N PHE A 271 10.68 3.87 -22.22
CA PHE A 271 9.56 3.31 -21.47
C PHE A 271 8.41 2.81 -22.35
N CYS A 272 8.42 3.03 -23.67
CA CYS A 272 7.30 2.69 -24.55
C CYS A 272 6.84 1.24 -24.40
N ASP A 273 7.78 0.29 -24.42
CA ASP A 273 7.50 -1.14 -24.30
C ASP A 273 7.14 -1.59 -22.87
N LEU A 274 7.28 -0.70 -21.88
CA LEU A 274 6.96 -0.99 -20.47
C LEU A 274 5.56 -0.51 -20.07
N LEU A 275 5.00 0.44 -20.82
CA LEU A 275 3.71 1.04 -20.52
C LEU A 275 2.58 0.06 -20.87
N PRO A 276 1.49 0.04 -20.07
CA PRO A 276 0.32 -0.75 -20.41
C PRO A 276 -0.39 -0.17 -21.64
N GLU A 277 -1.05 -1.03 -22.41
CA GLU A 277 -1.80 -0.62 -23.62
C GLU A 277 -2.87 0.45 -23.32
N ASP A 278 -3.43 0.43 -22.12
CA ASP A 278 -4.47 1.35 -21.67
C ASP A 278 -3.93 2.57 -20.88
N VAL A 279 -2.65 2.90 -21.01
CA VAL A 279 -2.00 3.97 -20.21
C VAL A 279 -2.73 5.32 -20.28
N GLU A 280 -3.27 5.70 -21.43
CA GLU A 280 -4.03 6.95 -21.59
C GLU A 280 -5.33 6.94 -20.77
N GLU A 281 -6.05 5.82 -20.76
CA GLU A 281 -7.25 5.65 -19.95
C GLU A 281 -6.91 5.71 -18.45
N VAL A 282 -5.78 5.11 -18.07
CA VAL A 282 -5.29 5.14 -16.68
C VAL A 282 -4.92 6.57 -16.26
N ILE A 283 -4.25 7.34 -17.11
CA ILE A 283 -3.94 8.75 -16.85
C ILE A 283 -5.22 9.57 -16.65
N MET A 284 -6.21 9.37 -17.52
CA MET A 284 -7.52 10.02 -17.40
C MET A 284 -8.25 9.62 -16.11
N THR A 285 -8.15 8.35 -15.73
CA THR A 285 -8.69 7.83 -14.48
C THR A 285 -8.02 8.47 -13.26
N GLY A 286 -6.70 8.66 -13.30
CA GLY A 286 -5.95 9.37 -12.26
C GLY A 286 -6.43 10.82 -12.07
N LYS A 287 -6.65 11.54 -13.18
CA LYS A 287 -7.23 12.89 -13.17
C LYS A 287 -8.66 12.88 -12.60
N ARG A 288 -9.50 11.95 -13.04
CA ARG A 288 -10.88 11.79 -12.53
C ARG A 288 -10.92 11.51 -11.03
N ASN A 289 -10.05 10.64 -10.55
CA ASN A 289 -9.93 10.33 -9.12
C ASN A 289 -9.58 11.59 -8.31
N LEU A 290 -8.63 12.41 -8.77
CA LEU A 290 -8.30 13.68 -8.11
C LEU A 290 -9.45 14.69 -8.14
N VAL A 291 -10.19 14.79 -9.24
CA VAL A 291 -11.40 15.62 -9.31
C VAL A 291 -12.39 15.18 -8.24
N ARG A 292 -12.63 13.87 -8.10
CA ARG A 292 -13.50 13.31 -7.05
C ARG A 292 -12.96 13.64 -5.65
N PHE A 293 -11.67 13.46 -5.40
CA PHE A 293 -11.06 13.80 -4.11
C PHE A 293 -11.13 15.31 -3.78
N SER A 294 -11.11 16.16 -4.80
CA SER A 294 -11.19 17.62 -4.64
C SER A 294 -12.54 18.11 -4.10
N GLN A 295 -13.58 17.27 -4.17
CA GLN A 295 -14.88 17.55 -3.58
C GLN A 295 -14.82 17.60 -2.04
N SER A 296 -13.88 16.85 -1.43
CA SER A 296 -13.68 16.85 0.01
C SER A 296 -12.42 17.63 0.45
N VAL A 297 -11.40 17.70 -0.40
CA VAL A 297 -10.12 18.37 -0.10
C VAL A 297 -9.80 19.37 -1.22
N GLY A 298 -10.13 20.64 -1.00
CA GLY A 298 -10.09 21.69 -2.05
C GLY A 298 -8.71 21.92 -2.67
N GLU A 299 -7.64 21.59 -1.95
CA GLU A 299 -6.23 21.72 -2.36
C GLU A 299 -5.92 20.87 -3.61
N PHE A 300 -6.67 19.80 -3.88
CA PHE A 300 -6.49 19.01 -5.10
C PHE A 300 -6.89 19.75 -6.37
N LYS A 301 -7.65 20.84 -6.31
CA LYS A 301 -7.96 21.68 -7.47
C LYS A 301 -6.69 22.23 -8.12
N TRP A 302 -5.73 22.69 -7.30
CA TRP A 302 -4.44 23.16 -7.78
C TRP A 302 -3.62 22.04 -8.45
N HIS A 303 -3.64 20.85 -7.86
CA HIS A 303 -2.96 19.67 -8.41
C HIS A 303 -3.53 19.26 -9.78
N ILE A 304 -4.85 19.36 -9.96
CA ILE A 304 -5.52 19.08 -11.25
C ILE A 304 -5.04 20.06 -12.32
N THR A 305 -4.97 21.35 -12.03
CA THR A 305 -4.45 22.36 -12.97
C THR A 305 -3.01 22.05 -13.41
N ILE A 306 -2.17 21.55 -12.51
CA ILE A 306 -0.81 21.11 -12.88
C ILE A 306 -0.85 19.93 -13.83
N LEU A 307 -1.69 18.92 -13.58
CA LEU A 307 -1.83 17.78 -14.47
C LEU A 307 -2.35 18.20 -15.85
N GLU A 308 -3.23 19.20 -15.92
CA GLU A 308 -3.71 19.75 -17.20
C GLU A 308 -2.58 20.42 -17.99
N HIS A 309 -1.79 21.28 -17.36
CA HIS A 309 -0.64 21.89 -18.01
C HIS A 309 0.40 20.86 -18.47
N LEU A 310 0.66 19.85 -17.63
CA LEU A 310 1.58 18.75 -17.98
C LEU A 310 1.06 17.94 -19.16
N ASP A 311 -0.24 17.62 -19.20
CA ASP A 311 -0.85 16.85 -20.29
C ASP A 311 -0.81 17.63 -21.62
N VAL A 312 -1.03 18.94 -21.60
CA VAL A 312 -0.84 19.80 -22.79
C VAL A 312 0.60 19.73 -23.28
N ALA A 313 1.58 19.95 -22.40
CA ALA A 313 2.99 19.89 -22.76
C ALA A 313 3.42 18.52 -23.27
N ARG A 314 2.91 17.45 -22.67
CA ARG A 314 3.12 16.05 -23.07
C ARG A 314 2.62 15.78 -24.49
N ARG A 315 1.37 16.13 -24.78
CA ARG A 315 0.78 15.93 -26.11
C ARG A 315 1.52 16.69 -27.21
N SER A 316 1.96 17.92 -26.93
CA SER A 316 2.76 18.69 -27.89
C SER A 316 4.09 18.01 -28.24
N ARG A 317 4.69 17.25 -27.31
CA ARG A 317 5.93 16.50 -27.57
C ARG A 317 5.68 15.23 -28.37
N LEU A 318 4.58 14.51 -28.07
CA LEU A 318 4.21 13.31 -28.82
C LEU A 318 3.93 13.63 -30.30
N VAL A 319 3.24 14.73 -30.58
CA VAL A 319 2.97 15.16 -31.97
C VAL A 319 4.25 15.61 -32.69
N GLY A 320 5.23 16.16 -31.97
CA GLY A 320 6.49 16.61 -32.54
C GLY A 320 7.46 15.49 -32.92
N ASP A 321 7.32 14.30 -32.32
CA ASP A 321 8.14 13.12 -32.62
C ASP A 321 7.60 12.31 -33.83
N ASP A 322 6.33 12.50 -34.23
CA ASP A 322 5.74 11.85 -35.42
C ASP A 322 6.18 12.51 -36.75
N ASP A 323 6.72 13.74 -36.70
CA ASP A 323 7.16 14.54 -37.85
C ASP A 323 8.70 14.53 -38.07
N ALA A 324 9.45 13.73 -37.30
CA ALA A 324 10.92 13.61 -37.36
C ALA A 324 11.40 12.22 -37.80
#